data_AF-A0A164WVI9-F1
#
_entry.id   AF-A0A164WVI9-F1
#
_cell.length_a   1.000
_cell.length_b   1.000
_cell.length_c   1.000
_cell.angle_alpha   90.00
_cell.angle_beta   90.00
_cell.angle_gamma   90.00
#
_symmetry.space_group_name_H-M   'P 1'
#
loop_
_entity.id
_entity.type
_entity.pdbx_description
1 polymer ?
#
loop_
_entity_poly.entity_id
_entity_poly.type
_entity_poly.pdbx_seq_one_letter_code
_entity_poly.pdbx_strand_id
1 'polypeptide(L)'
;MDNYSWGQSLQEVNINIPVPLGTKSRDIVLEMKKNHLKVGLKGQPPIIDGELFQSIKVDDSIWSLEDQKSIYVLLSKQDKMQWWKYFIKGDPEIDTQKVEPESSKLSDLDGETRSAVEKMMFDQRQKQMGLPTSDDIQKQDLMKQFMAQNPNMDFSNAKFA
;
A
#
# COMPACT_ATOMS: atom_id res chain seq x y z
N MET A 1 19.86 8.64 9.29
CA MET A 1 19.96 7.22 8.92
C MET A 1 18.59 6.68 9.19
N ASP A 2 17.84 6.38 8.14
CA ASP A 2 16.55 5.72 8.30
C ASP A 2 16.85 4.33 8.89
N ASN A 3 16.32 4.04 10.07
CA ASN A 3 16.71 2.84 10.84
C ASN A 3 16.23 1.53 10.16
N TYR A 4 15.43 1.64 9.10
CA TYR A 4 14.96 0.56 8.25
C TYR A 4 14.51 1.14 6.90
N SER A 5 14.40 0.28 5.90
CA SER A 5 13.72 0.57 4.64
C SER A 5 12.54 -0.38 4.47
N TRP A 6 11.51 0.06 3.76
CA TRP A 6 10.36 -0.78 3.45
C TRP A 6 9.88 -0.55 2.03
N GLY A 7 9.28 -1.59 1.47
CA GLY A 7 8.57 -1.59 0.20
C GLY A 7 7.26 -2.36 0.36
N GLN A 8 6.45 -2.37 -0.68
CA GLN A 8 5.22 -3.14 -0.66
C GLN A 8 4.78 -3.53 -2.07
N SER A 9 3.99 -4.59 -2.13
CA SER A 9 3.07 -4.90 -3.23
C SER A 9 1.62 -4.69 -2.76
N LEU A 10 0.65 -5.03 -3.61
CA LEU A 10 -0.75 -5.10 -3.17
C LEU A 10 -0.97 -6.15 -2.07
N GLN A 11 -0.18 -7.21 -2.07
CA GLN A 11 -0.41 -8.35 -1.17
C GLN A 11 0.44 -8.28 0.09
N GLU A 12 1.60 -7.64 0.04
CA GLU A 12 2.62 -7.78 1.06
C GLU A 12 3.38 -6.47 1.32
N VAL A 13 3.99 -6.37 2.50
CA VAL A 13 4.94 -5.32 2.86
C VAL A 13 6.27 -5.98 3.21
N ASN A 14 7.35 -5.56 2.58
CA ASN A 14 8.70 -6.04 2.86
C ASN A 14 9.48 -4.96 3.62
N ILE A 15 10.19 -5.34 4.68
CA ILE A 15 10.97 -4.45 5.54
C ILE A 15 12.39 -5.01 5.65
N ASN A 16 13.38 -4.15 5.50
CA ASN A 16 14.79 -4.47 5.70
C ASN A 16 15.38 -3.56 6.79
N ILE A 17 15.97 -4.17 7.81
CA ILE A 17 16.45 -3.50 9.01
C ILE A 17 17.94 -3.83 9.18
N PRO A 18 18.87 -2.90 8.89
CA PRO A 18 20.28 -3.10 9.16
C PRO A 18 20.55 -3.31 10.65
N VAL A 19 21.38 -4.30 10.98
CA VAL A 19 21.82 -4.62 12.35
C VAL A 19 23.35 -4.79 12.39
N PRO A 20 24.00 -4.67 13.56
CA PRO A 20 25.43 -4.87 13.68
C PRO A 20 25.87 -6.24 13.14
N LEU A 21 27.00 -6.27 12.42
CA LEU A 21 27.55 -7.50 11.86
C LEU A 21 27.82 -8.54 12.95
N GLY A 22 27.41 -9.78 12.71
CA GLY A 22 27.53 -10.88 13.66
C GLY A 22 26.36 -10.97 14.65
N THR A 23 25.29 -10.20 14.43
CA THR A 23 24.01 -10.37 15.13
C THR A 23 23.55 -11.81 14.99
N LYS A 24 23.03 -12.40 16.06
CA LYS A 24 22.46 -13.76 16.05
C LYS A 24 20.96 -13.69 16.26
N SER A 25 20.22 -14.64 15.70
CA SER A 25 18.75 -14.67 15.82
C SER A 25 18.25 -14.66 17.27
N ARG A 26 19.00 -15.28 18.20
CA ARG A 26 18.66 -15.27 19.62
C ARG A 26 18.72 -13.90 20.28
N ASP A 27 19.42 -12.95 19.68
CA ASP A 27 19.59 -11.58 20.19
C ASP A 27 18.55 -10.63 19.59
N ILE A 28 17.73 -11.11 18.66
CA ILE A 28 16.64 -10.35 18.03
C ILE A 28 15.37 -10.50 18.88
N VAL A 29 14.68 -9.39 19.09
CA VAL A 29 13.31 -9.34 19.61
C VAL A 29 12.41 -8.94 18.46
N LEU A 30 11.52 -9.85 18.06
CA LEU A 30 10.55 -9.59 17.00
C LEU A 30 9.18 -10.09 17.45
N GLU A 31 8.20 -9.17 17.46
CA GLU A 31 6.81 -9.47 17.74
C GLU A 31 5.93 -8.91 16.61
N MET A 32 5.16 -9.81 15.98
CA MET A 32 4.14 -9.45 15.01
C MET A 32 2.77 -9.61 15.64
N LYS A 33 1.94 -8.58 15.54
CA LYS A 33 0.52 -8.61 15.92
C LYS A 33 -0.29 -8.08 14.74
N LYS A 34 -1.58 -8.39 14.75
CA LYS A 34 -2.51 -8.04 13.67
C LYS A 34 -2.35 -6.60 13.15
N ASN A 35 -2.20 -5.63 14.04
CA ASN A 35 -2.07 -4.20 13.70
C ASN A 35 -0.80 -3.56 14.28
N HIS A 36 0.23 -4.35 14.62
CA HIS A 36 1.40 -3.80 15.30
C HIS A 36 2.65 -4.63 15.01
N LEU A 37 3.78 -3.96 14.76
CA LEU A 37 5.08 -4.60 14.63
C LEU A 37 6.05 -4.05 15.68
N LYS A 38 6.81 -4.95 16.31
CA LYS A 38 7.95 -4.60 17.15
C LYS A 38 9.18 -5.37 16.71
N VAL A 39 10.28 -4.68 16.41
CA VAL A 39 11.56 -5.29 16.03
C VAL A 39 12.71 -4.53 16.70
N GLY A 40 13.67 -5.26 17.25
CA GLY A 40 14.90 -4.68 17.79
C GLY A 40 15.87 -5.73 18.30
N LEU A 41 16.91 -5.27 19.01
CA LEU A 41 17.90 -6.13 19.66
C LEU A 41 17.64 -6.19 21.16
N LYS A 42 17.88 -7.35 21.77
CA LYS A 42 17.75 -7.56 23.21
C LYS A 42 18.61 -6.55 23.98
N GLY A 43 18.01 -5.90 24.97
CA GLY A 43 18.70 -4.92 25.82
C GLY A 43 18.91 -3.54 25.17
N GLN A 44 18.39 -3.32 23.95
CA GLN A 44 18.42 -2.02 23.28
C GLN A 44 16.99 -1.49 23.07
N PRO A 45 16.83 -0.17 22.84
CA PRO A 45 15.56 0.37 22.37
C PRO A 45 15.11 -0.34 21.07
N PRO A 46 13.80 -0.58 20.89
CA PRO A 46 13.31 -1.18 19.66
C PRO A 46 13.59 -0.26 18.47
N ILE A 47 13.93 -0.87 17.33
CA ILE A 47 14.14 -0.17 16.07
C ILE A 47 12.78 0.23 15.47
N ILE A 48 11.80 -0.67 15.58
CA ILE A 48 10.41 -0.46 15.21
C ILE A 48 9.56 -0.86 16.40
N ASP A 49 8.63 -0.01 16.82
CA ASP A 49 7.62 -0.31 17.84
C ASP A 49 6.41 0.58 17.56
N GLY A 50 5.46 0.08 16.76
CA GLY A 50 4.30 0.90 16.40
C GLY A 50 3.15 0.19 15.70
N GLU A 51 2.05 0.94 15.62
CA GLU A 51 0.80 0.54 14.97
C GLU A 51 0.98 0.54 13.44
N LEU A 52 0.62 -0.56 12.80
CA LEU A 52 0.65 -0.71 11.35
C LEU A 52 -0.45 0.13 10.69
N PHE A 53 -0.28 0.45 9.41
CA PHE A 53 -1.32 1.11 8.62
C PHE A 53 -2.63 0.30 8.56
N GLN A 54 -2.52 -1.02 8.37
CA GLN A 54 -3.65 -1.94 8.33
C GLN A 54 -3.31 -3.31 8.89
N SER A 55 -4.35 -4.13 9.03
CA SER A 55 -4.22 -5.51 9.50
C SER A 55 -3.37 -6.38 8.58
N ILE A 56 -2.55 -7.22 9.21
CA ILE A 56 -1.77 -8.28 8.56
C ILE A 56 -2.30 -9.66 8.99
N LYS A 57 -2.02 -10.67 8.17
CA LYS A 57 -2.15 -12.07 8.53
C LYS A 57 -0.85 -12.53 9.17
N VAL A 58 -0.82 -12.59 10.50
CA VAL A 58 0.40 -12.91 11.27
C VAL A 58 0.93 -14.29 10.91
N ASP A 59 0.06 -15.28 10.76
CA ASP A 59 0.44 -16.66 10.42
C ASP A 59 1.06 -16.81 9.01
N ASP A 60 0.74 -15.87 8.11
CA ASP A 60 1.27 -15.81 6.75
C ASP A 60 2.47 -14.85 6.63
N SER A 61 2.91 -14.26 7.75
CA SER A 61 4.01 -13.29 7.79
C SER A 61 5.28 -13.96 8.33
N ILE A 62 6.43 -13.62 7.75
CA ILE A 62 7.70 -14.26 8.07
C ILE A 62 8.80 -13.23 8.32
N TRP A 63 9.86 -13.67 8.98
CA TRP A 63 11.08 -12.89 9.11
C TRP A 63 12.31 -13.79 9.03
N SER A 64 13.43 -13.21 8.62
CA SER A 64 14.73 -13.87 8.54
C SER A 64 15.84 -12.91 8.96
N LEU A 65 16.97 -13.48 9.37
CA LEU A 65 18.22 -12.76 9.57
C LEU A 65 19.16 -13.11 8.41
N GLU A 66 19.50 -12.12 7.60
CA GLU A 66 20.32 -12.26 6.40
C GLU A 66 21.76 -11.83 6.70
N ASP A 67 22.72 -12.69 6.34
CA ASP A 67 24.16 -12.48 6.50
C ASP A 67 24.63 -12.03 7.90
N GLN A 68 23.82 -12.26 8.94
CA GLN A 68 24.05 -11.75 10.29
C GLN A 68 24.23 -10.22 10.36
N LYS A 69 23.65 -9.48 9.40
CA LYS A 69 23.78 -8.01 9.29
C LYS A 69 22.46 -7.29 8.96
N SER A 70 21.42 -8.01 8.56
CA SER A 70 20.12 -7.42 8.22
C SER A 70 18.98 -8.32 8.67
N ILE A 71 17.92 -7.74 9.25
CA ILE A 71 16.65 -8.43 9.49
C ILE A 71 15.73 -8.12 8.32
N TYR A 72 15.25 -9.17 7.66
CA TYR A 72 14.21 -9.06 6.64
C TYR A 72 12.88 -9.50 7.24
N VAL A 73 11.82 -8.72 6.98
CA VAL A 73 10.46 -9.00 7.44
C VAL A 73 9.53 -8.92 6.24
N LEU A 74 8.69 -9.93 6.06
CA LEU A 74 7.63 -9.96 5.05
C LEU A 74 6.28 -10.08 5.75
N LEU A 75 5.47 -9.04 5.66
CA LEU A 75 4.13 -9.00 6.24
C LEU A 75 3.09 -9.26 5.16
N SER A 76 2.24 -10.26 5.37
CA SER A 76 1.12 -10.54 4.47
C SER A 76 -0.07 -9.66 4.85
N LYS A 77 -0.55 -8.83 3.93
CA LYS A 77 -1.68 -7.94 4.19
C LYS A 77 -2.97 -8.75 4.32
N GLN A 78 -3.81 -8.36 5.26
CA GLN A 78 -5.16 -8.93 5.35
C GLN A 78 -6.05 -8.41 4.22
N ASP A 79 -5.97 -7.10 3.94
CA ASP A 79 -6.58 -6.48 2.76
C ASP A 79 -5.56 -6.40 1.62
N LYS A 80 -5.79 -7.19 0.57
CA LYS A 80 -4.92 -7.30 -0.61
C LYS A 80 -5.27 -6.30 -1.71
N MET A 81 -6.20 -5.38 -1.47
CA MET A 81 -6.61 -4.34 -2.43
C MET A 81 -6.15 -2.95 -2.02
N GLN A 82 -5.36 -2.82 -0.93
CA GLN A 82 -4.97 -1.54 -0.37
C GLN A 82 -3.45 -1.30 -0.37
N TRP A 83 -3.06 -0.17 -0.98
CA TRP A 83 -1.73 0.41 -0.85
C TRP A 83 -1.61 1.17 0.48
N TRP A 84 -0.55 0.89 1.22
CA TRP A 84 -0.25 1.52 2.49
C TRP A 84 0.46 2.84 2.24
N LYS A 85 -0.14 3.96 2.65
CA LYS A 85 0.49 5.28 2.52
C LYS A 85 1.59 5.55 3.53
N TYR A 86 1.61 4.80 4.63
CA TYR A 86 2.71 4.78 5.60
C TYR A 86 2.87 3.35 6.10
N PHE A 87 4.01 3.04 6.73
CA PHE A 87 4.22 1.72 7.31
C PHE A 87 3.78 1.69 8.78
N ILE A 88 4.41 2.51 9.61
CA ILE A 88 4.00 2.76 11.00
C ILE A 88 3.22 4.06 11.08
N LYS A 89 2.17 4.08 11.89
CA LYS A 89 1.40 5.29 12.17
C LYS A 89 2.29 6.35 12.81
N GLY A 90 2.36 7.52 12.16
CA GLY A 90 3.22 8.63 12.58
C GLY A 90 4.51 8.74 11.77
N ASP A 91 4.85 7.73 10.97
CA ASP A 91 5.92 7.85 9.97
C ASP A 91 5.51 8.83 8.85
N PRO A 92 6.49 9.41 8.16
CA PRO A 92 6.23 10.14 6.92
C PRO A 92 5.45 9.28 5.93
N GLU A 93 4.39 9.86 5.35
CA GLU A 93 3.66 9.19 4.28
C GLU A 93 4.54 9.07 3.03
N ILE A 94 4.59 7.88 2.44
CA ILE A 94 5.18 7.69 1.13
C ILE A 94 4.16 8.09 0.07
N ASP A 95 4.65 8.77 -0.96
CA ASP A 95 3.84 9.03 -2.14
C ASP A 95 3.66 7.73 -2.92
N THR A 96 2.56 7.03 -2.66
CA THR A 96 2.17 5.81 -3.38
C THR A 96 1.96 6.06 -4.88
N GLN A 97 1.99 7.32 -5.34
CA GLN A 97 1.89 7.70 -6.75
C GLN A 97 3.17 7.50 -7.57
N LYS A 98 4.30 7.11 -6.96
CA LYS A 98 5.58 6.84 -7.66
C LYS A 98 6.01 5.38 -7.66
N VAL A 99 5.23 4.50 -7.03
CA VAL A 99 5.55 3.07 -6.99
C VAL A 99 5.12 2.47 -8.33
N GLU A 100 6.06 2.26 -9.24
CA GLU A 100 5.81 1.48 -10.45
C GLU A 100 5.39 0.08 -10.00
N PRO A 101 4.16 -0.37 -10.29
CA PRO A 101 3.83 -1.77 -10.09
C PRO A 101 4.77 -2.56 -10.98
N GLU A 102 5.48 -3.56 -10.43
CA GLU A 102 6.29 -4.45 -11.23
C GLU A 102 5.42 -4.92 -12.40
N SER A 103 5.77 -4.51 -13.62
CA SER A 103 4.98 -4.75 -14.83
C SER A 103 4.89 -6.24 -15.20
N SER A 104 5.41 -7.09 -14.33
CA SER A 104 5.64 -8.50 -14.54
C SER A 104 4.49 -9.24 -13.87
N LYS A 105 3.48 -9.58 -14.69
CA LYS A 105 2.38 -10.52 -14.43
C LYS A 105 1.02 -9.95 -14.04
N LEU A 106 0.58 -8.89 -14.74
CA LEU A 106 -0.85 -8.59 -14.92
C LEU A 106 -1.65 -9.80 -15.47
N SER A 107 -0.97 -10.78 -16.08
CA SER A 107 -1.54 -12.05 -16.56
C SER A 107 -1.94 -13.03 -15.46
N ASP A 108 -1.36 -12.93 -14.26
CA ASP A 108 -1.56 -13.89 -13.17
C ASP A 108 -2.66 -13.43 -12.19
N LEU A 109 -3.21 -12.23 -12.41
CA LEU A 109 -4.33 -11.67 -11.67
C LEU A 109 -5.65 -12.10 -12.32
N ASP A 110 -6.62 -12.48 -11.50
CA ASP A 110 -8.00 -12.68 -11.93
C ASP A 110 -8.58 -11.37 -12.50
N GLY A 111 -9.55 -11.46 -13.42
CA GLY A 111 -9.98 -10.34 -14.26
C GLY A 111 -10.53 -9.13 -13.48
N GLU A 112 -11.09 -9.35 -12.29
CA GLU A 112 -11.56 -8.29 -11.40
C GLU A 112 -10.39 -7.53 -10.76
N THR A 113 -9.40 -8.24 -10.23
CA THR A 113 -8.18 -7.65 -9.64
C THR A 113 -7.38 -6.87 -10.67
N ARG A 114 -7.26 -7.39 -11.90
CA ARG A 114 -6.64 -6.69 -13.02
C ARG A 114 -7.36 -5.38 -13.35
N SER A 115 -8.70 -5.40 -13.42
CA SER A 115 -9.49 -4.18 -13.70
C SER A 115 -9.33 -3.13 -12.61
N ALA A 116 -9.27 -3.53 -11.34
CA ALA A 116 -9.07 -2.60 -10.23
C ALA A 116 -7.68 -1.93 -10.28
N VAL A 117 -6.64 -2.70 -10.62
CA VAL A 117 -5.28 -2.19 -10.82
C VAL A 117 -5.20 -1.28 -12.03
N GLU A 118 -5.78 -1.67 -13.17
CA GLU A 118 -5.82 -0.84 -14.38
C GLU A 118 -6.58 0.47 -14.13
N LYS A 119 -7.72 0.43 -13.43
CA LYS A 119 -8.49 1.61 -13.01
C LYS A 119 -7.64 2.53 -12.14
N MET A 120 -6.96 1.99 -11.14
CA MET A 120 -6.11 2.78 -10.25
C MET A 120 -4.93 3.42 -11.01
N MET A 121 -4.25 2.67 -11.89
CA MET A 121 -3.17 3.21 -12.74
C MET A 121 -3.68 4.28 -13.72
N PHE A 122 -4.89 4.13 -14.24
CA PHE A 122 -5.54 5.12 -15.10
C PHE A 122 -5.85 6.39 -14.32
N ASP A 123 -6.51 6.28 -13.17
CA ASP A 123 -6.90 7.41 -12.31
C ASP A 123 -5.69 8.21 -11.86
N GLN A 124 -4.60 7.52 -11.55
CA GLN A 124 -3.31 8.10 -11.18
C GLN A 124 -2.71 8.93 -12.32
N ARG A 125 -2.70 8.41 -13.55
CA ARG A 125 -2.25 9.16 -14.74
C ARG A 125 -3.12 10.38 -15.01
N GLN A 126 -4.44 10.23 -14.90
CA GLN A 126 -5.38 11.33 -15.10
C GLN A 126 -5.15 12.46 -14.08
N LYS A 127 -5.04 12.13 -12.78
CA LYS A 127 -4.79 13.13 -11.72
C LYS A 127 -3.50 13.92 -11.93
N GLN A 128 -2.42 13.29 -12.35
CA GLN A 128 -1.15 13.98 -12.63
C GLN A 128 -1.27 14.96 -13.81
N MET A 129 -2.11 14.64 -14.79
CA MET A 129 -2.38 15.51 -15.93
C MET A 129 -3.47 16.54 -15.66
N GLY A 130 -4.05 16.59 -14.44
CA GLY A 130 -5.21 17.43 -14.13
C GLY A 130 -6.48 17.03 -14.87
N LEU A 131 -6.55 15.76 -15.32
CA LEU A 131 -7.65 15.19 -16.07
C LEU A 131 -8.58 14.36 -15.15
N PRO A 132 -9.85 14.16 -15.53
CA PRO A 132 -10.84 13.43 -14.72
C PRO A 132 -10.49 11.96 -14.52
N THR A 133 -10.76 11.43 -13.32
CA THR A 133 -10.59 10.00 -12.98
C THR A 133 -11.66 9.14 -13.64
N SER A 134 -11.51 7.81 -13.59
CA SER A 134 -12.52 6.85 -14.06
C SER A 134 -13.88 7.09 -13.42
N ASP A 135 -13.93 7.43 -12.13
CA ASP A 135 -15.18 7.76 -11.44
C ASP A 135 -15.79 9.07 -11.95
N ASP A 136 -14.95 10.08 -12.21
CA ASP A 136 -15.39 11.35 -12.79
C ASP A 136 -15.91 11.17 -14.22
N ILE A 137 -15.23 10.35 -15.03
CA ILE A 137 -15.63 10.01 -16.40
C ILE A 137 -16.96 9.24 -16.38
N GLN A 138 -17.10 8.22 -15.51
CA GLN A 138 -18.35 7.49 -15.37
C GLN A 138 -19.51 8.40 -14.93
N LYS A 139 -19.28 9.29 -13.97
CA LYS A 139 -20.27 10.28 -13.55
C LYS A 139 -20.65 11.23 -14.70
N GLN A 140 -19.68 11.71 -15.45
CA GLN A 140 -19.92 12.59 -16.61
C GLN A 140 -20.70 11.87 -17.71
N ASP A 141 -20.39 10.62 -18.01
CA ASP A 141 -21.09 9.85 -19.04
C ASP A 141 -22.52 9.49 -18.63
N LEU A 142 -22.72 9.08 -17.38
CA LEU A 142 -24.06 8.83 -16.83
C LEU A 142 -24.91 10.11 -16.89
N MET A 143 -24.32 11.25 -16.55
CA MET A 143 -24.97 12.55 -16.61
C MET A 143 -25.31 12.96 -18.05
N LYS A 144 -24.41 12.75 -19.02
CA LYS A 144 -24.69 12.98 -20.45
C LYS A 144 -25.85 12.13 -20.95
N GLN A 145 -25.88 10.84 -20.59
CA GLN A 145 -26.98 9.95 -20.95
C GLN A 145 -28.30 10.41 -20.33
N PHE A 146 -28.28 10.83 -19.06
CA PHE A 146 -29.45 11.36 -18.37
C PHE A 146 -29.99 12.63 -19.03
N MET A 147 -29.12 13.56 -19.42
CA MET A 147 -29.51 14.78 -20.16
C MET A 147 -30.12 14.45 -21.53
N ALA A 148 -29.53 13.51 -22.27
CA ALA A 148 -30.01 13.10 -23.59
C ALA A 148 -31.40 12.44 -23.53
N GLN A 149 -31.70 11.71 -22.45
CA GLN A 149 -33.01 11.10 -22.22
C GLN A 149 -34.05 12.07 -21.66
N ASN A 150 -33.61 13.22 -21.12
CA ASN A 150 -34.48 14.23 -20.52
C ASN A 150 -34.26 15.63 -21.16
N PRO A 151 -34.50 15.79 -22.48
CA PRO A 151 -34.19 17.02 -23.22
C PRO A 151 -35.00 18.26 -22.81
N ASN A 152 -36.08 18.09 -22.04
CA ASN A 152 -36.91 19.19 -21.53
C ASN A 152 -36.52 19.65 -20.12
N MET A 153 -35.51 19.04 -19.50
CA MET A 153 -35.05 19.38 -18.15
C MET A 153 -33.89 20.39 -18.23
N ASP A 154 -34.01 21.54 -17.54
CA ASP A 154 -33.00 22.60 -17.53
C ASP A 154 -31.95 22.34 -16.44
N PHE A 155 -30.71 22.07 -16.85
CA PHE A 155 -29.59 21.77 -15.95
C PHE A 155 -28.70 22.98 -15.64
N SER A 156 -29.07 24.18 -16.10
CA SER A 156 -28.26 25.40 -15.93
C SER A 156 -28.03 25.81 -14.47
N ASN A 157 -28.89 25.37 -13.54
CA ASN A 157 -28.81 25.67 -12.10
C ASN A 157 -28.48 24.46 -11.21
N ALA A 158 -28.15 23.31 -11.78
CA ALA A 158 -27.86 22.13 -10.99
C ALA A 158 -26.47 22.25 -10.33
N LYS A 159 -26.43 22.20 -8.99
CA LYS A 159 -25.19 22.12 -8.22
C LYS A 159 -24.80 20.66 -8.07
N PHE A 160 -23.75 20.27 -8.78
CA PHE A 160 -23.15 18.96 -8.68
C PHE A 160 -22.04 19.04 -7.61
N ALA A 161 -22.22 18.32 -6.50
CA ALA A 161 -21.24 18.18 -5.42
C ALA A 161 -20.52 16.84 -5.53
#